data_AF-K8X916-F1
#
_entry.id   AF-K8X916-F1
#
_cell.length_a   1.000
_cell.length_b   1.000
_cell.length_c   1.000
_cell.angle_alpha   90.00
_cell.angle_beta   90.00
_cell.angle_gamma   90.00
#
_symmetry.space_group_name_H-M   'P 1'
#
loop_
_entity.id
_entity.type
_entity.pdbx_description
1 polymer ?
#
loop_
_entity_poly.entity_id
_entity_poly.type
_entity_poly.pdbx_seq_one_letter_code
_entity_poly.pdbx_strand_id
1 'polypeptide(L)'
;MRIDEMCATENNPWSIISSSATNSTLAGVLAAFLIAAIAVLFTKEHEAYVQTMSLFASALVVLALDSYLFSHITGIQPTVLRMPELGTKEAEFLYDDTYLNACARAWTQGMPASGMLATGGVAVIAGLSWMLAIHGSTARPVQPFLAQLGGWLTGVVIGTSTLLLTATTIQYLEFLYKDDVNNWVETLVWLGALGAVVWAGGSIFCRTRKMSRTLKAAAAVEAARKHAALAEAALRGVVRKAAQRKEAARVAAVEAEVARKKVRLAEVALKELVRKAAPRKEAEANAAGCEGSGVSTTAFTLDMDLLKPAAVCIAGLAAVGPLFAGFLTRMSEDFAAEPDWRVLVAALLTGLVFPVMISILISLSVPSPGPRKHRLRNLLHRHDQ
;
A
#
# COMPACT_ATOMS: atom_id res chain seq x y z
N MET A 1 8.51 -13.31 42.32
CA MET A 1 8.91 -12.24 41.37
C MET A 1 8.57 -10.88 41.99
N ARG A 2 9.51 -9.92 42.01
CA ARG A 2 9.27 -8.54 42.49
C ARG A 2 8.73 -7.70 41.33
N ILE A 3 7.53 -7.14 41.46
CA ILE A 3 6.91 -6.25 40.45
C ILE A 3 7.05 -4.80 40.96
N ASP A 4 7.50 -3.89 40.10
CA ASP A 4 7.63 -2.47 40.44
C ASP A 4 6.34 -1.68 40.15
N GLU A 5 6.27 -0.42 40.61
CA GLU A 5 5.06 0.45 40.55
C GLU A 5 4.56 0.70 39.12
N MET A 6 5.39 0.36 38.15
CA MET A 6 5.14 0.51 36.73
C MET A 6 4.74 -0.83 36.08
N CYS A 7 4.49 -1.87 36.87
CA CYS A 7 4.16 -3.23 36.42
C CYS A 7 5.25 -3.87 35.56
N ALA A 8 6.51 -3.50 35.77
CA ALA A 8 7.68 -4.18 35.23
C ALA A 8 8.22 -5.22 36.22
N THR A 9 9.00 -6.17 35.71
CA THR A 9 9.57 -7.28 36.48
C THR A 9 11.07 -7.33 36.28
N GLU A 10 11.80 -8.07 37.14
CA GLU A 10 13.25 -8.21 37.02
C GLU A 10 13.68 -8.87 35.70
N ASN A 11 12.90 -9.86 35.24
CA ASN A 11 13.16 -10.56 33.98
C ASN A 11 12.68 -9.75 32.76
N ASN A 12 11.69 -8.88 32.94
CA ASN A 12 11.16 -8.02 31.90
C ASN A 12 11.10 -6.56 32.36
N PRO A 13 12.14 -5.75 32.07
CA PRO A 13 12.24 -4.36 32.51
C PRO A 13 11.29 -3.42 31.76
N TRP A 14 10.53 -3.90 30.77
CA TRP A 14 9.58 -3.08 30.03
C TRP A 14 8.25 -2.94 30.78
N SER A 15 7.85 -1.70 31.03
CA SER A 15 6.59 -1.36 31.68
C SER A 15 5.50 -1.04 30.65
N ILE A 16 4.37 -1.74 30.75
CA ILE A 16 3.17 -1.44 29.95
C ILE A 16 2.57 -0.07 30.32
N ILE A 17 2.53 0.29 31.59
CA ILE A 17 1.93 1.56 32.05
C ILE A 17 2.76 2.76 31.58
N SER A 18 4.07 2.73 31.78
CA SER A 18 4.98 3.81 31.40
C SER A 18 5.03 4.03 29.89
N SER A 19 5.01 2.94 29.10
CA SER A 19 5.03 3.02 27.64
C SER A 19 3.68 3.43 27.03
N SER A 20 2.56 3.24 27.75
CA SER A 20 1.22 3.49 27.23
C SER A 20 0.99 4.93 26.79
N ALA A 21 1.53 5.93 27.49
CA ALA A 21 1.39 7.34 27.08
C ALA A 21 2.03 7.59 25.71
N THR A 22 3.24 7.07 25.51
CA THR A 22 3.98 7.18 24.24
C THR A 22 3.27 6.42 23.12
N ASN A 23 2.75 5.23 23.39
CA ASN A 23 1.98 4.46 22.40
C ASN A 23 0.67 5.16 22.02
N SER A 24 -0.03 5.75 22.99
CA SER A 24 -1.25 6.53 22.75
C SER A 24 -0.99 7.73 21.83
N THR A 25 0.11 8.45 22.05
CA THR A 25 0.49 9.59 21.20
C THR A 25 0.89 9.14 19.80
N LEU A 26 1.66 8.06 19.66
CA LEU A 26 2.01 7.48 18.37
C LEU A 26 0.76 7.09 17.57
N ALA A 27 -0.19 6.40 18.21
CA ALA A 27 -1.46 6.02 17.60
C ALA A 27 -2.25 7.25 17.12
N GLY A 28 -2.34 8.29 17.95
CA GLY A 28 -2.99 9.55 17.61
C GLY A 28 -2.35 10.27 16.42
N VAL A 29 -1.02 10.29 16.34
CA VAL A 29 -0.28 10.89 15.20
C VAL A 29 -0.52 10.10 13.91
N LEU A 30 -0.48 8.77 13.97
CA LEU A 30 -0.78 7.92 12.81
C LEU A 30 -2.23 8.10 12.34
N ALA A 31 -3.18 8.21 13.26
CA ALA A 31 -4.58 8.53 12.96
C ALA A 31 -4.71 9.90 12.25
N ALA A 32 -4.08 10.95 12.79
CA ALA A 32 -4.09 12.28 12.17
C ALA A 32 -3.48 12.27 10.77
N PHE A 33 -2.37 11.53 10.58
CA PHE A 33 -1.77 11.33 9.26
C PHE A 33 -2.73 10.66 8.28
N LEU A 34 -3.49 9.66 8.71
CA LEU A 34 -4.50 9.01 7.87
C LEU A 34 -5.62 9.97 7.46
N ILE A 35 -6.09 10.83 8.36
CA ILE A 35 -7.08 11.87 8.02
C ILE A 35 -6.56 12.75 6.88
N ALA A 36 -5.30 13.22 6.99
CA ALA A 36 -4.67 14.02 5.94
C ALA A 36 -4.52 13.24 4.63
N ALA A 37 -4.10 11.98 4.69
CA ALA A 37 -3.96 11.12 3.51
C ALA A 37 -5.31 10.87 2.81
N ILE A 38 -6.38 10.61 3.58
CA ILE A 38 -7.75 10.45 3.08
C ILE A 38 -8.24 11.75 2.43
N ALA A 39 -8.01 12.91 3.05
CA ALA A 39 -8.39 14.21 2.49
C ALA A 39 -7.70 14.47 1.13
N VAL A 40 -6.41 14.15 1.00
CA VAL A 40 -5.69 14.24 -0.28
C VAL A 40 -6.25 13.26 -1.30
N LEU A 41 -6.58 12.03 -0.89
CA LEU A 41 -7.18 11.06 -1.80
C LEU A 41 -8.54 11.51 -2.34
N PHE A 42 -9.35 12.22 -1.55
CA PHE A 42 -10.66 12.71 -2.00
C PHE A 42 -10.57 13.71 -3.15
N THR A 43 -9.44 14.39 -3.31
CA THR A 43 -9.22 15.29 -4.45
C THR A 43 -8.90 14.57 -5.76
N LYS A 44 -8.68 13.25 -5.74
CA LYS A 44 -8.30 12.47 -6.92
C LYS A 44 -9.46 11.60 -7.40
N GLU A 45 -9.96 11.87 -8.61
CA GLU A 45 -11.12 11.19 -9.22
C GLU A 45 -10.83 9.77 -9.78
N HIS A 46 -9.91 8.99 -9.19
CA HIS A 46 -9.55 7.67 -9.73
C HIS A 46 -10.16 6.54 -8.91
N GLU A 47 -10.88 5.62 -9.56
CA GLU A 47 -11.55 4.46 -8.94
C GLU A 47 -10.61 3.61 -8.06
N ALA A 48 -9.32 3.52 -8.45
CA ALA A 48 -8.31 2.78 -7.69
C ALA A 48 -8.05 3.34 -6.27
N TYR A 49 -8.38 4.60 -6.00
CA TYR A 49 -8.17 5.21 -4.67
C TYR A 49 -9.26 4.84 -3.67
N VAL A 50 -10.47 4.49 -4.12
CA VAL A 50 -11.61 4.14 -3.24
C VAL A 50 -11.26 2.98 -2.31
N GLN A 51 -10.48 2.03 -2.81
CA GLN A 51 -10.01 0.87 -2.04
C GLN A 51 -9.04 1.26 -0.93
N THR A 52 -8.01 2.03 -1.26
CA THR A 52 -7.05 2.53 -0.26
C THR A 52 -7.73 3.43 0.77
N MET A 53 -8.74 4.22 0.36
CA MET A 53 -9.57 4.99 1.30
C MET A 53 -10.28 4.09 2.30
N SER A 54 -10.85 2.95 1.87
CA SER A 54 -11.51 2.02 2.81
C SER A 54 -10.55 1.42 3.82
N LEU A 55 -9.33 1.04 3.38
CA LEU A 55 -8.29 0.56 4.29
C LEU A 55 -7.89 1.66 5.29
N PHE A 56 -7.62 2.88 4.81
CA PHE A 56 -7.26 4.00 5.67
C PHE A 56 -8.36 4.40 6.63
N ALA A 57 -9.63 4.36 6.22
CA ALA A 57 -10.76 4.63 7.11
C ALA A 57 -10.84 3.58 8.23
N SER A 58 -10.68 2.30 7.90
CA SER A 58 -10.65 1.24 8.93
C SER A 58 -9.46 1.37 9.88
N ALA A 59 -8.27 1.68 9.35
CA ALA A 59 -7.06 1.89 10.13
C ALA A 59 -7.17 3.13 11.04
N LEU A 60 -7.82 4.20 10.56
CA LEU A 60 -8.09 5.41 11.34
C LEU A 60 -8.91 5.10 12.59
N VAL A 61 -9.99 4.33 12.44
CA VAL A 61 -10.86 3.95 13.56
C VAL A 61 -10.11 3.08 14.56
N VAL A 62 -9.36 2.08 14.07
CA VAL A 62 -8.53 1.22 14.94
C VAL A 62 -7.49 2.04 15.71
N LEU A 63 -6.77 2.96 15.08
CA LEU A 63 -5.74 3.77 15.73
C LEU A 63 -6.33 4.79 16.72
N ALA A 64 -7.50 5.36 16.42
CA ALA A 64 -8.18 6.27 17.34
C ALA A 64 -8.64 5.54 18.62
N LEU A 65 -9.22 4.34 18.48
CA LEU A 65 -9.64 3.52 19.61
C LEU A 65 -8.45 2.95 20.38
N ASP A 66 -7.36 2.63 19.69
CA ASP A 66 -6.09 2.25 20.31
C ASP A 66 -5.49 3.38 21.17
N SER A 67 -5.46 4.60 20.63
CA SER A 67 -5.01 5.79 21.36
C SER A 67 -5.81 5.98 22.65
N TYR A 68 -7.13 5.80 22.59
CA TYR A 68 -8.01 5.82 23.76
C TYR A 68 -7.71 4.70 24.75
N LEU A 69 -7.52 3.45 24.30
CA LEU A 69 -7.19 2.34 25.18
C LEU A 69 -5.86 2.54 25.90
N PHE A 70 -4.81 2.95 25.19
CA PHE A 70 -3.53 3.24 25.83
C PHE A 70 -3.64 4.40 26.83
N SER A 71 -4.43 5.44 26.53
CA SER A 71 -4.73 6.50 27.50
C SER A 71 -5.46 5.95 28.72
N HIS A 72 -6.39 5.01 28.55
CA HIS A 72 -7.05 4.34 29.67
C HIS A 72 -6.06 3.52 30.51
N ILE A 73 -5.13 2.79 29.88
CA ILE A 73 -4.10 2.00 30.58
C ILE A 73 -3.18 2.89 31.41
N THR A 74 -2.81 4.09 30.92
CA THR A 74 -2.02 5.04 31.73
C THR A 74 -2.72 5.43 33.03
N GLY A 75 -4.06 5.38 33.07
CA GLY A 75 -4.86 5.68 34.25
C GLY A 75 -4.96 4.54 35.27
N ILE A 76 -4.49 3.32 34.97
CA ILE A 76 -4.54 2.15 35.87
C ILE A 76 -3.42 2.18 36.93
N GLN A 77 -2.68 3.29 37.02
CA GLN A 77 -1.52 3.41 37.90
C GLN A 77 -1.87 3.00 39.35
N PRO A 78 -1.22 1.96 39.90
CA PRO A 78 -1.53 1.50 41.24
C PRO A 78 -1.18 2.62 42.22
N THR A 79 -2.16 3.07 43.01
CA THR A 79 -1.91 4.02 44.08
C THR A 79 -1.16 3.32 45.20
N VAL A 80 0.16 3.46 45.22
CA VAL A 80 0.95 3.09 46.39
C VAL A 80 0.61 4.07 47.49
N LEU A 81 -0.35 3.72 48.34
CA LEU A 81 -0.57 4.43 49.60
C LEU A 81 0.66 4.23 50.46
N ARG A 82 1.63 5.12 50.31
CA ARG A 82 2.77 5.24 51.21
C ARG A 82 2.23 5.72 52.55
N MET A 83 1.73 4.80 53.38
CA MET A 83 1.38 5.13 54.74
C MET A 83 2.67 5.56 55.44
N PRO A 84 2.74 6.77 56.01
CA PRO A 84 3.85 7.13 56.87
C PRO A 84 3.69 6.29 58.13
N GLU A 85 4.34 5.13 58.18
CA GLU A 85 4.44 4.40 59.43
C GLU A 85 5.13 5.29 60.45
N LEU A 86 4.44 5.44 61.57
CA LEU A 86 4.86 6.22 62.72
C LEU A 86 6.05 5.52 63.40
N GLY A 87 7.26 5.71 62.88
CA GLY A 87 8.51 5.46 63.62
C GLY A 87 9.26 4.16 63.33
N THR A 88 8.79 3.28 62.45
CA THR A 88 9.52 2.08 62.01
C THR A 88 10.28 2.38 60.71
N LYS A 89 11.61 2.18 60.73
CA LYS A 89 12.53 2.48 59.60
C LYS A 89 12.40 1.53 58.41
N GLU A 90 11.47 0.59 58.46
CA GLU A 90 11.19 -0.34 57.38
C GLU A 90 9.76 -0.07 56.96
N ALA A 91 9.58 0.75 55.92
CA ALA A 91 8.30 0.84 55.23
C ALA A 91 8.06 -0.53 54.57
N GLU A 92 7.44 -1.43 55.32
CA GLU A 92 7.01 -2.71 54.80
C GLU A 92 5.94 -2.40 53.76
N PHE A 93 6.31 -2.49 52.49
CA PHE A 93 5.37 -2.44 51.38
C PHE A 93 4.43 -3.62 51.58
N LEU A 94 3.26 -3.37 52.18
CA LEU A 94 2.21 -4.37 52.24
C LEU A 94 1.79 -4.63 50.80
N TYR A 95 2.32 -5.72 50.26
CA TYR A 95 2.12 -6.13 48.88
C TYR A 95 0.70 -6.71 48.80
N ASP A 96 -0.27 -5.81 48.68
CA ASP A 96 -1.68 -6.15 48.67
C ASP A 96 -2.11 -6.69 47.30
N ASP A 97 -3.06 -7.63 47.29
CA ASP A 97 -3.56 -8.29 46.07
C ASP A 97 -4.11 -7.26 45.05
N THR A 98 -4.63 -6.13 45.57
CA THR A 98 -5.05 -4.96 44.80
C THR A 98 -4.01 -4.49 43.77
N TYR A 99 -2.73 -4.54 44.13
CA TYR A 99 -1.64 -4.10 43.27
C TYR A 99 -1.42 -5.05 42.08
N LEU A 100 -1.42 -6.36 42.36
CA LEU A 100 -1.27 -7.39 41.34
C LEU A 100 -2.43 -7.32 40.34
N ASN A 101 -3.64 -7.06 40.83
CA ASN A 101 -4.86 -6.93 40.04
C ASN A 101 -4.79 -5.74 39.07
N ALA A 102 -4.30 -4.59 39.53
CA ALA A 102 -4.09 -3.41 38.68
C ALA A 102 -3.09 -3.72 37.54
N CYS A 103 -1.97 -4.35 37.86
CA CYS A 103 -0.96 -4.71 36.85
C CYS A 103 -1.45 -5.77 35.87
N ALA A 104 -2.11 -6.83 36.34
CA ALA A 104 -2.69 -7.86 35.47
C ALA A 104 -3.73 -7.28 34.52
N ARG A 105 -4.55 -6.34 35.00
CA ARG A 105 -5.51 -5.62 34.16
C ARG A 105 -4.82 -4.72 33.14
N ALA A 106 -3.80 -3.97 33.53
CA ALA A 106 -3.04 -3.13 32.60
C ALA A 106 -2.40 -3.96 31.47
N TRP A 107 -1.78 -5.08 31.80
CA TRP A 107 -1.19 -6.01 30.84
C TRP A 107 -2.23 -6.67 29.93
N THR A 108 -3.35 -7.13 30.49
CA THR A 108 -4.43 -7.77 29.72
C THR A 108 -5.13 -6.78 28.79
N GLN A 109 -5.31 -5.52 29.20
CA GLN A 109 -5.82 -4.45 28.32
C GLN A 109 -4.76 -3.99 27.30
N GLY A 110 -3.48 -4.10 27.63
CA GLY A 110 -2.35 -3.75 26.76
C GLY A 110 -2.19 -4.68 25.55
N MET A 111 -2.63 -5.95 25.65
CA MET A 111 -2.61 -6.91 24.54
C MET A 111 -3.44 -6.45 23.33
N PRO A 112 -4.76 -6.23 23.43
CA PRO A 112 -5.57 -5.77 22.31
C PRO A 112 -5.14 -4.39 21.81
N ALA A 113 -4.69 -3.48 22.70
CA ALA A 113 -4.17 -2.18 22.31
C ALA A 113 -2.93 -2.33 21.41
N SER A 114 -1.90 -3.05 21.87
CA SER A 114 -0.71 -3.36 21.06
C SER A 114 -1.07 -3.99 19.71
N GLY A 115 -2.01 -4.93 19.69
CA GLY A 115 -2.52 -5.56 18.47
C GLY A 115 -3.17 -4.56 17.50
N MET A 116 -3.99 -3.63 18.00
CA MET A 116 -4.60 -2.56 17.22
C MET A 116 -3.57 -1.57 16.70
N LEU A 117 -2.61 -1.14 17.52
CA LEU A 117 -1.50 -0.26 17.10
C LEU A 117 -0.72 -0.87 15.94
N ALA A 118 -0.32 -2.13 16.10
CA ALA A 118 0.43 -2.87 15.08
C ALA A 118 -0.39 -3.00 13.79
N THR A 119 -1.67 -3.38 13.89
CA THR A 119 -2.57 -3.52 12.74
C THR A 119 -2.77 -2.20 12.01
N GLY A 120 -3.03 -1.12 12.75
CA GLY A 120 -3.19 0.22 12.20
C GLY A 120 -1.91 0.71 11.51
N GLY A 121 -0.75 0.53 12.15
CA GLY A 121 0.56 0.86 11.58
C GLY A 121 0.85 0.10 10.28
N VAL A 122 0.62 -1.22 10.27
CA VAL A 122 0.75 -2.06 9.06
C VAL A 122 -0.16 -1.56 7.95
N ALA A 123 -1.43 -1.25 8.26
CA ALA A 123 -2.40 -0.76 7.28
C ALA A 123 -2.01 0.61 6.69
N VAL A 124 -1.49 1.53 7.50
CA VAL A 124 -0.95 2.83 7.04
C VAL A 124 0.16 2.59 6.01
N ILE A 125 1.18 1.80 6.37
CA ILE A 125 2.35 1.59 5.52
C ILE A 125 1.99 0.80 4.25
N ALA A 126 1.11 -0.19 4.36
CA ALA A 126 0.63 -0.95 3.21
C ALA A 126 -0.16 -0.05 2.24
N GLY A 127 -1.05 0.80 2.75
CA GLY A 127 -1.82 1.72 1.91
C GLY A 127 -0.94 2.76 1.21
N LEU A 128 0.07 3.32 1.89
CA LEU A 128 1.08 4.19 1.26
C LEU A 128 1.89 3.44 0.20
N SER A 129 2.29 2.21 0.49
CA SER A 129 3.03 1.35 -0.44
C SER A 129 2.23 1.06 -1.70
N TRP A 130 0.91 0.88 -1.60
CA TRP A 130 0.04 0.77 -2.78
C TRP A 130 -0.03 2.05 -3.59
N MET A 131 -0.07 3.22 -2.96
CA MET A 131 -0.02 4.48 -3.71
C MET A 131 1.28 4.64 -4.48
N LEU A 132 2.42 4.28 -3.87
CA LEU A 132 3.72 4.30 -4.55
C LEU A 132 3.75 3.33 -5.73
N ALA A 133 3.18 2.13 -5.57
CA ALA A 133 3.09 1.15 -6.64
C ALA A 133 2.20 1.63 -7.79
N ILE A 134 1.03 2.22 -7.49
CA ILE A 134 0.12 2.81 -8.48
C ILE A 134 0.84 3.95 -9.20
N HIS A 135 1.43 4.88 -8.45
CA HIS A 135 2.14 6.03 -9.03
C HIS A 135 3.27 5.59 -9.97
N GLY A 136 4.12 4.64 -9.53
CA GLY A 136 5.21 4.09 -10.34
C GLY A 136 4.74 3.36 -11.60
N SER A 137 3.54 2.77 -11.57
CA SER A 137 2.92 2.14 -12.75
C SER A 137 2.30 3.14 -13.73
N THR A 138 1.81 4.28 -13.24
CA THR A 138 1.20 5.35 -14.06
C THR A 138 2.20 6.38 -14.57
N ALA A 139 3.36 6.51 -13.93
CA ALA A 139 4.41 7.43 -14.32
C ALA A 139 4.99 7.09 -15.70
N ARG A 140 5.34 8.11 -16.49
CA ARG A 140 6.05 7.96 -17.75
C ARG A 140 7.40 8.71 -17.66
N PRO A 141 8.54 8.01 -17.73
CA PRO A 141 8.70 6.56 -17.93
C PRO A 141 8.27 5.73 -16.71
N VAL A 142 7.87 4.47 -16.94
CA VAL A 142 7.47 3.52 -15.88
C VAL A 142 8.64 3.29 -14.93
N GLN A 143 8.42 3.45 -13.62
CA GLN A 143 9.46 3.32 -12.59
C GLN A 143 9.24 2.06 -11.73
N PRO A 144 9.84 0.91 -12.08
CA PRO A 144 9.63 -0.35 -11.34
C PRO A 144 10.21 -0.31 -9.92
N PHE A 145 11.12 0.62 -9.63
CA PHE A 145 11.74 0.78 -8.33
C PHE A 145 10.73 1.17 -7.24
N LEU A 146 9.77 2.06 -7.54
CA LEU A 146 8.77 2.52 -6.56
C LEU A 146 7.85 1.37 -6.09
N ALA A 147 7.43 0.52 -7.02
CA ALA A 147 6.64 -0.66 -6.69
C ALA A 147 7.43 -1.68 -5.85
N GLN A 148 8.73 -1.83 -6.13
CA GLN A 148 9.61 -2.70 -5.36
C GLN A 148 9.83 -2.16 -3.93
N LEU A 149 10.03 -0.85 -3.80
CA LEU A 149 10.20 -0.19 -2.51
C LEU A 149 8.96 -0.37 -1.63
N GLY A 150 7.76 -0.15 -2.18
CA GLY A 150 6.51 -0.37 -1.44
C GLY A 150 6.34 -1.81 -0.95
N GLY A 151 6.67 -2.80 -1.80
CA GLY A 151 6.65 -4.21 -1.39
C GLY A 151 7.59 -4.51 -0.22
N TRP A 152 8.84 -4.03 -0.28
CA TRP A 152 9.81 -4.21 0.80
C TRP A 152 9.40 -3.52 2.10
N LEU A 153 8.94 -2.26 2.03
CA LEU A 153 8.49 -1.52 3.21
C LEU A 153 7.33 -2.24 3.91
N THR A 154 6.36 -2.72 3.15
CA THR A 154 5.23 -3.50 3.70
C THR A 154 5.71 -4.80 4.36
N GLY A 155 6.63 -5.53 3.71
CA GLY A 155 7.19 -6.76 4.25
C GLY A 155 7.99 -6.55 5.55
N VAL A 156 8.81 -5.51 5.60
CA VAL A 156 9.58 -5.14 6.81
C VAL A 156 8.64 -4.81 7.95
N VAL A 157 7.63 -3.98 7.72
CA VAL A 157 6.69 -3.56 8.78
C VAL A 157 5.84 -4.72 9.28
N ILE A 158 5.34 -5.60 8.40
CA ILE A 158 4.62 -6.81 8.83
C ILE A 158 5.53 -7.71 9.67
N GLY A 159 6.78 -7.90 9.24
CA GLY A 159 7.77 -8.71 9.94
C GLY A 159 8.07 -8.17 11.33
N THR A 160 8.41 -6.88 11.43
CA THR A 160 8.75 -6.24 12.71
C THR A 160 7.55 -6.16 13.65
N SER A 161 6.37 -5.78 13.16
CA SER A 161 5.15 -5.75 13.98
C SER A 161 4.79 -7.14 14.52
N THR A 162 4.92 -8.19 13.71
CA THR A 162 4.64 -9.57 14.16
C THR A 162 5.62 -10.00 15.26
N LEU A 163 6.91 -9.71 15.09
CA LEU A 163 7.94 -10.03 16.09
C LEU A 163 7.72 -9.25 17.39
N LEU A 164 7.39 -7.95 17.30
CA LEU A 164 7.09 -7.13 18.47
C LEU A 164 5.85 -7.63 19.21
N LEU A 165 4.75 -7.93 18.51
CA LEU A 165 3.55 -8.51 19.13
C LEU A 165 3.83 -9.85 19.80
N THR A 166 4.70 -10.68 19.19
CA THR A 166 5.11 -11.97 19.75
C THR A 166 5.90 -11.77 21.03
N ALA A 167 6.87 -10.86 21.03
CA ALA A 167 7.64 -10.52 22.23
C ALA A 167 6.74 -9.97 23.34
N THR A 168 5.82 -9.05 23.02
CA THR A 168 4.84 -8.51 23.97
C THR A 168 3.91 -9.60 24.52
N THR A 169 3.53 -10.57 23.69
CA THR A 169 2.70 -11.71 24.10
C THR A 169 3.44 -12.61 25.10
N ILE A 170 4.73 -12.87 24.86
CA ILE A 170 5.54 -13.70 25.77
C ILE A 170 5.72 -12.98 27.10
N GLN A 171 6.03 -11.69 27.08
CA GLN A 171 6.12 -10.87 28.29
C GLN A 171 4.83 -10.89 29.11
N TYR A 172 3.68 -10.92 28.44
CA TYR A 172 2.38 -11.07 29.10
C TYR A 172 2.16 -12.45 29.71
N LEU A 173 2.55 -13.52 29.00
CA LEU A 173 2.46 -14.89 29.51
C LEU A 173 3.37 -15.09 30.72
N GLU A 174 4.62 -14.62 30.64
CA GLU A 174 5.58 -14.65 31.75
C GLU A 174 5.05 -13.90 32.97
N PHE A 175 4.44 -12.72 32.75
CA PHE A 175 3.82 -11.94 33.82
C PHE A 175 2.67 -12.69 34.49
N LEU A 176 1.75 -13.29 33.73
CA LEU A 176 0.58 -13.98 34.29
C LEU A 176 0.90 -15.31 34.96
N TYR A 177 1.86 -16.08 34.43
CA TYR A 177 2.15 -17.44 34.90
C TYR A 177 3.36 -17.54 35.82
N LYS A 178 4.02 -16.41 36.18
CA LYS A 178 5.06 -16.32 37.23
C LYS A 178 6.04 -17.51 37.21
N ASP A 179 6.66 -17.77 36.06
CA ASP A 179 7.66 -18.82 35.78
C ASP A 179 7.16 -20.24 35.44
N ASP A 180 5.85 -20.53 35.52
CA ASP A 180 5.28 -21.83 35.09
C ASP A 180 4.91 -21.90 33.59
N VAL A 181 5.32 -20.90 32.79
CA VAL A 181 5.15 -20.98 31.34
C VAL A 181 6.00 -22.12 30.82
N ASN A 182 5.36 -23.22 30.48
CA ASN A 182 6.04 -24.36 29.89
C ASN A 182 6.80 -23.89 28.63
N ASN A 183 8.12 -24.09 28.59
CA ASN A 183 9.00 -23.69 27.48
C ASN A 183 8.46 -24.09 26.09
N TRP A 184 7.66 -25.15 26.03
CA TRP A 184 6.95 -25.57 24.82
C TRP A 184 5.97 -24.52 24.28
N VAL A 185 5.22 -23.83 25.12
CA VAL A 185 4.27 -22.79 24.71
C VAL A 185 5.01 -21.60 24.11
N GLU A 186 6.05 -21.13 24.78
CA GLU A 186 6.90 -20.04 24.29
C GLU A 186 7.53 -20.40 22.93
N THR A 187 8.08 -21.61 22.83
CA THR A 187 8.69 -22.12 21.57
C THR A 187 7.65 -22.19 20.45
N LEU A 188 6.43 -22.67 20.73
CA LEU A 188 5.35 -22.73 19.73
C LEU A 188 4.91 -21.34 19.27
N VAL A 189 4.82 -20.37 20.18
CA VAL A 189 4.48 -18.98 19.86
C VAL A 189 5.54 -18.35 18.95
N TRP A 190 6.83 -18.53 19.27
CA TRP A 190 7.93 -18.07 18.41
C TRP A 190 7.95 -18.77 17.05
N LEU A 191 7.77 -20.09 16.99
CA LEU A 191 7.72 -20.84 15.74
C LEU A 191 6.53 -20.41 14.87
N GLY A 192 5.37 -20.18 15.47
CA GLY A 192 4.19 -19.65 14.78
C GLY A 192 4.45 -18.26 14.20
N ALA A 193 5.07 -17.37 14.97
CA ALA A 193 5.45 -16.04 14.53
C ALA A 193 6.46 -16.08 13.37
N LEU A 194 7.53 -16.87 13.50
CA LEU A 194 8.52 -17.05 12.43
C LEU A 194 7.88 -17.63 11.17
N GLY A 195 6.99 -18.63 11.31
CA GLY A 195 6.23 -19.19 10.20
C GLY A 195 5.38 -18.14 9.48
N ALA A 196 4.66 -17.30 10.24
CA ALA A 196 3.84 -16.22 9.69
C ALA A 196 4.71 -15.16 8.97
N VAL A 197 5.85 -14.77 9.53
CA VAL A 197 6.78 -13.81 8.93
C VAL A 197 7.39 -14.36 7.64
N VAL A 198 7.86 -15.61 7.64
CA VAL A 198 8.41 -16.27 6.45
C VAL A 198 7.35 -16.39 5.36
N TRP A 199 6.13 -16.76 5.74
CA TRP A 199 5.00 -16.87 4.81
C TRP A 199 4.65 -15.51 4.18
N ALA A 200 4.43 -14.48 5.00
CA ALA A 200 4.08 -13.14 4.53
C ALA A 200 5.22 -12.52 3.71
N GLY A 201 6.46 -12.62 4.19
CA GLY A 201 7.65 -12.15 3.47
C GLY A 201 7.83 -12.87 2.14
N GLY A 202 7.68 -14.19 2.11
CA GLY A 202 7.74 -15.00 0.89
C GLY A 202 6.67 -14.61 -0.12
N SER A 203 5.42 -14.45 0.33
CA SER A 203 4.29 -14.06 -0.52
C SER A 203 4.50 -12.68 -1.15
N ILE A 204 4.93 -11.69 -0.36
CA ILE A 204 5.26 -10.34 -0.80
C ILE A 204 6.42 -10.36 -1.77
N PHE A 205 7.49 -11.09 -1.46
CA PHE A 205 8.69 -11.16 -2.29
C PHE A 205 8.42 -11.77 -3.67
N CYS A 206 7.73 -12.92 -3.70
CA CYS A 206 7.35 -13.58 -4.93
C CYS A 206 6.47 -12.67 -5.81
N ARG A 207 5.48 -11.99 -5.20
CA ARG A 207 4.59 -11.06 -5.90
C ARG A 207 5.31 -9.83 -6.41
N THR A 208 6.14 -9.20 -5.59
CA THR A 208 6.95 -8.02 -5.95
C THR A 208 7.88 -8.34 -7.11
N ARG A 209 8.52 -9.53 -7.10
CA ARG A 209 9.34 -10.00 -8.22
C ARG A 209 8.51 -10.18 -9.50
N LYS A 210 7.31 -10.77 -9.40
CA LYS A 210 6.42 -10.94 -10.55
C LYS A 210 6.01 -9.60 -11.14
N MET A 211 5.61 -8.64 -10.31
CA MET A 211 5.23 -7.28 -10.73
C MET A 211 6.41 -6.55 -11.39
N SER A 212 7.60 -6.61 -10.78
CA SER A 212 8.82 -6.01 -11.33
C SER A 212 9.15 -6.58 -12.71
N ARG A 213 9.03 -7.90 -12.92
CA ARG A 213 9.22 -8.53 -14.23
C ARG A 213 8.19 -8.02 -15.25
N THR A 214 6.91 -7.92 -14.87
CA THR A 214 5.86 -7.43 -15.78
C THR A 214 6.05 -5.95 -16.15
N LEU A 215 6.46 -5.11 -15.21
CA LEU A 215 6.72 -3.69 -15.47
C LEU A 215 7.94 -3.50 -16.36
N LYS A 216 9.03 -4.26 -16.12
CA LYS A 216 10.21 -4.24 -16.99
C LYS A 216 9.87 -4.68 -18.42
N ALA A 217 9.05 -5.72 -18.58
CA ALA A 217 8.59 -6.16 -19.89
C ALA A 217 7.72 -5.09 -20.58
N ALA A 218 6.81 -4.44 -19.85
CA ALA A 218 5.98 -3.36 -20.39
C ALA A 218 6.84 -2.15 -20.82
N ALA A 219 7.81 -1.75 -20.00
CA ALA A 219 8.74 -0.66 -20.33
C ALA A 219 9.59 -0.99 -21.57
N ALA A 220 10.05 -2.23 -21.72
CA ALA A 220 10.78 -2.67 -22.90
C ALA A 220 9.91 -2.62 -24.18
N VAL A 221 8.63 -3.01 -24.08
CA VAL A 221 7.68 -2.89 -25.20
C VAL A 221 7.42 -1.42 -25.57
N GLU A 222 7.28 -0.53 -24.58
CA GLU A 222 7.12 0.90 -24.85
C GLU A 222 8.37 1.50 -25.51
N ALA A 223 9.57 1.13 -25.04
CA ALA A 223 10.82 1.54 -25.67
C ALA A 223 10.90 1.05 -27.13
N ALA A 224 10.59 -0.23 -27.38
CA ALA A 224 10.57 -0.79 -28.74
C ALA A 224 9.57 -0.06 -29.66
N ARG A 225 8.38 0.31 -29.15
CA ARG A 225 7.39 1.11 -29.90
C ARG A 225 7.91 2.50 -30.24
N LYS A 226 8.60 3.16 -29.30
CA LYS A 226 9.22 4.47 -29.57
C LYS A 226 10.30 4.36 -30.65
N HIS A 227 11.14 3.32 -30.60
CA HIS A 227 12.13 3.06 -31.64
C HIS A 227 11.50 2.77 -33.01
N ALA A 228 10.43 1.97 -33.06
CA ALA A 228 9.69 1.70 -34.29
C ALA A 228 9.05 2.98 -34.88
N ALA A 229 8.43 3.81 -34.04
CA ALA A 229 7.83 5.08 -34.48
C ALA A 229 8.88 6.06 -35.03
N LEU A 230 10.07 6.12 -34.41
CA LEU A 230 11.20 6.91 -34.91
C LEU A 230 11.72 6.37 -36.25
N ALA A 231 11.81 5.04 -36.40
CA ALA A 231 12.21 4.42 -37.66
C ALA A 231 11.20 4.68 -38.79
N GLU A 232 9.90 4.59 -38.51
CA GLU A 232 8.85 4.94 -39.47
C GLU A 232 8.88 6.43 -39.85
N ALA A 233 9.10 7.32 -38.89
CA ALA A 233 9.25 8.75 -39.14
C ALA A 233 10.46 9.05 -40.04
N ALA A 234 11.59 8.38 -39.78
CA ALA A 234 12.80 8.49 -40.62
C ALA A 234 12.54 8.00 -42.05
N LEU A 235 11.87 6.85 -42.21
CA LEU A 235 11.51 6.30 -43.53
C LEU A 235 10.59 7.25 -44.30
N ARG A 236 9.55 7.80 -43.66
CA ARG A 236 8.66 8.82 -44.26
C ARG A 236 9.45 10.06 -44.70
N GLY A 237 10.46 10.47 -43.95
CA GLY A 237 11.37 11.54 -44.34
C GLY A 237 12.17 11.25 -45.61
N VAL A 238 12.70 10.03 -45.74
CA VAL A 238 13.42 9.59 -46.95
C VAL A 238 12.48 9.55 -48.17
N VAL A 239 11.29 8.99 -48.02
CA VAL A 239 10.28 8.92 -49.11
C VAL A 239 9.88 10.33 -49.57
N ARG A 240 9.63 11.26 -48.65
CA ARG A 240 9.33 12.67 -48.98
C ARG A 240 10.47 13.33 -49.77
N LYS A 241 11.72 13.14 -49.33
CA LYS A 241 12.91 13.66 -50.05
C LYS A 241 13.05 13.07 -51.46
N ALA A 242 12.78 11.77 -51.62
CA ALA A 242 12.81 11.11 -52.93
C ALA A 242 11.70 11.65 -53.86
N ALA A 243 10.48 11.84 -53.34
CA ALA A 243 9.38 12.44 -54.08
C ALA A 243 9.69 13.88 -54.53
N GLN A 244 10.25 14.71 -53.64
CA GLN A 244 10.69 16.07 -53.98
C GLN A 244 11.75 16.09 -55.09
N ARG A 245 12.73 15.16 -55.06
CA ARG A 245 13.72 15.04 -56.14
C ARG A 245 13.09 14.66 -57.48
N LYS A 246 12.12 13.74 -57.47
CA LYS A 246 11.41 13.32 -58.68
C LYS A 246 10.59 14.47 -59.27
N GLU A 247 9.95 15.26 -58.42
CA GLU A 247 9.18 16.44 -58.85
C GLU A 247 10.10 17.53 -59.39
N ALA A 248 11.22 17.82 -58.72
CA ALA A 248 12.24 18.76 -59.22
C ALA A 248 12.79 18.33 -60.60
N ALA A 249 13.02 17.03 -60.82
CA ALA A 249 13.45 16.51 -62.11
C ALA A 249 12.38 16.66 -63.21
N ARG A 250 11.09 16.50 -62.87
CA ARG A 250 9.97 16.74 -63.79
C ARG A 250 9.87 18.20 -64.18
N VAL A 251 9.95 19.11 -63.21
CA VAL A 251 9.96 20.56 -63.46
C VAL A 251 11.13 20.93 -64.38
N ALA A 252 12.35 20.44 -64.10
CA ALA A 252 13.51 20.68 -64.96
C ALA A 252 13.35 20.12 -66.38
N ALA A 253 12.71 18.95 -66.53
CA ALA A 253 12.42 18.37 -67.85
C ALA A 253 11.40 19.21 -68.64
N VAL A 254 10.34 19.69 -67.98
CA VAL A 254 9.35 20.59 -68.57
C VAL A 254 10.00 21.92 -68.94
N GLU A 255 10.83 22.51 -68.08
CA GLU A 255 11.59 23.72 -68.40
C GLU A 255 12.50 23.53 -69.61
N ALA A 256 13.19 22.39 -69.72
CA ALA A 256 14.02 22.05 -70.87
C ALA A 256 13.19 21.86 -72.16
N GLU A 257 11.99 21.28 -72.06
CA GLU A 257 11.07 21.16 -73.19
C GLU A 257 10.49 22.52 -73.60
N VAL A 258 10.12 23.38 -72.63
CA VAL A 258 9.68 24.75 -72.85
C VAL A 258 10.78 25.58 -73.48
N ALA A 259 12.05 25.43 -73.06
CA ALA A 259 13.19 26.09 -73.69
C ALA A 259 13.32 25.66 -75.16
N ARG A 260 13.23 24.35 -75.45
CA ARG A 260 13.21 23.83 -76.83
C ARG A 260 12.03 24.34 -77.65
N LYS A 261 10.83 24.37 -77.05
CA LYS A 261 9.63 24.93 -77.68
C LYS A 261 9.74 26.43 -77.88
N LYS A 262 10.37 27.20 -76.98
CA LYS A 262 10.63 28.64 -77.16
C LYS A 262 11.59 28.89 -78.31
N VAL A 263 12.60 28.04 -78.51
CA VAL A 263 13.46 28.10 -79.71
C VAL A 263 12.63 27.84 -80.98
N ARG A 264 11.81 26.78 -81.00
CA ARG A 264 10.89 26.52 -82.13
C ARG A 264 9.81 27.58 -82.31
N LEU A 265 9.30 28.16 -81.22
CA LEU A 265 8.32 29.23 -81.23
C LEU A 265 8.97 30.57 -81.55
N ALA A 266 10.27 30.78 -81.37
CA ALA A 266 10.96 31.93 -81.97
C ALA A 266 11.03 31.76 -83.50
N GLU A 267 11.23 30.52 -83.97
CA GLU A 267 11.14 30.13 -85.38
C GLU A 267 9.71 30.27 -85.97
N VAL A 268 8.68 29.95 -85.16
CA VAL A 268 7.27 30.02 -85.57
C VAL A 268 6.64 31.37 -85.25
N ALA A 269 7.05 32.14 -84.25
CA ALA A 269 6.59 33.51 -83.97
C ALA A 269 7.19 34.52 -84.96
N LEU A 270 8.29 34.17 -85.63
CA LEU A 270 8.66 34.81 -86.90
C LEU A 270 7.55 34.62 -87.98
N LYS A 271 6.74 33.55 -87.88
CA LYS A 271 5.56 33.28 -88.73
C LYS A 271 4.21 33.68 -88.09
N GLU A 272 4.18 33.91 -86.77
CA GLU A 272 2.95 34.08 -85.98
C GLU A 272 3.01 35.34 -85.08
N LEU A 273 3.60 36.41 -85.60
CA LEU A 273 3.16 37.80 -85.32
C LEU A 273 1.74 38.07 -85.91
N VAL A 274 0.90 37.02 -86.04
CA VAL A 274 -0.37 37.05 -86.75
C VAL A 274 -1.57 36.73 -85.84
N ARG A 275 -1.45 36.10 -84.66
CA ARG A 275 -2.69 35.86 -83.90
C ARG A 275 -2.57 35.72 -82.38
N LYS A 276 -3.13 36.73 -81.70
CA LYS A 276 -3.28 36.93 -80.25
C LYS A 276 -4.17 35.88 -79.52
N ALA A 277 -3.68 35.44 -78.34
CA ALA A 277 -4.20 35.51 -76.94
C ALA A 277 -5.71 35.23 -76.65
N ALA A 278 -6.23 34.64 -75.54
CA ALA A 278 -5.80 34.31 -74.16
C ALA A 278 -6.89 33.36 -73.46
N PRO A 279 -7.08 33.23 -72.11
CA PRO A 279 -6.85 32.00 -71.31
C PRO A 279 -8.05 31.48 -70.42
N ARG A 280 -7.87 30.43 -69.58
CA ARG A 280 -8.85 29.95 -68.55
C ARG A 280 -8.20 29.36 -67.27
N LYS A 281 -8.96 29.38 -66.16
CA LYS A 281 -8.64 29.28 -64.70
C LYS A 281 -8.65 27.87 -64.02
N GLU A 282 -7.91 27.81 -62.89
CA GLU A 282 -8.07 27.21 -61.53
C GLU A 282 -8.66 25.81 -61.27
N ALA A 283 -8.01 25.08 -60.33
CA ALA A 283 -8.68 24.34 -59.23
C ALA A 283 -7.67 23.92 -58.12
N GLU A 284 -8.01 24.28 -56.86
CA GLU A 284 -7.40 23.82 -55.60
C GLU A 284 -8.03 22.50 -55.12
N ALA A 285 -7.27 21.69 -54.37
CA ALA A 285 -7.78 20.56 -53.59
C ALA A 285 -7.15 20.53 -52.19
N ASN A 286 -8.00 20.64 -51.17
CA ASN A 286 -7.70 20.45 -49.75
C ASN A 286 -7.78 18.97 -49.35
N ALA A 287 -6.93 18.55 -48.41
CA ALA A 287 -7.11 17.30 -47.65
C ALA A 287 -6.71 17.47 -46.18
N ALA A 288 -7.71 17.29 -45.31
CA ALA A 288 -7.62 17.00 -43.87
C ALA A 288 -6.87 15.66 -43.64
N GLY A 289 -6.12 15.44 -42.56
CA GLY A 289 -6.57 15.35 -41.17
C GLY A 289 -6.59 13.88 -40.75
N CYS A 290 -5.67 13.43 -39.91
CA CYS A 290 -5.64 12.05 -39.38
C CYS A 290 -5.77 12.05 -37.86
N GLU A 291 -6.79 11.29 -37.43
CA GLU A 291 -7.26 11.03 -36.09
C GLU A 291 -6.20 10.41 -35.16
N GLY A 292 -6.37 10.72 -33.88
CA GLY A 292 -5.51 10.32 -32.78
C GLY A 292 -5.57 8.82 -32.47
N SER A 293 -4.40 8.25 -32.22
CA SER A 293 -4.24 6.89 -31.72
C SER A 293 -4.77 6.79 -30.29
N GLY A 294 -5.81 5.99 -30.09
CA GLY A 294 -6.26 5.55 -28.77
C GLY A 294 -5.16 4.77 -28.06
N VAL A 295 -4.48 5.43 -27.12
CA VAL A 295 -3.52 4.81 -26.21
C VAL A 295 -4.30 3.89 -25.28
N SER A 296 -4.26 2.59 -25.57
CA SER A 296 -4.89 1.56 -24.74
C SER A 296 -4.19 1.50 -23.39
N THR A 297 -4.79 2.16 -22.40
CA THR A 297 -4.43 2.13 -20.98
C THR A 297 -4.39 0.68 -20.52
N THR A 298 -3.25 0.25 -20.00
CA THR A 298 -3.09 -1.04 -19.34
C THR A 298 -3.96 -1.03 -18.08
N ALA A 299 -5.18 -1.55 -18.19
CA ALA A 299 -6.09 -1.71 -17.07
C ALA A 299 -5.48 -2.69 -16.07
N PHE A 300 -4.98 -2.13 -14.97
CA PHE A 300 -4.55 -2.87 -13.80
C PHE A 300 -5.81 -3.28 -13.05
N THR A 301 -6.15 -4.56 -13.07
CA THR A 301 -7.32 -5.08 -12.37
C THR A 301 -6.89 -5.39 -10.95
N LEU A 302 -7.33 -4.56 -10.00
CA LEU A 302 -7.17 -4.83 -8.58
C LEU A 302 -8.12 -5.97 -8.20
N ASP A 303 -7.59 -6.98 -7.51
CA ASP A 303 -8.37 -8.09 -7.00
C ASP A 303 -9.16 -7.60 -5.78
N MET A 304 -10.40 -7.19 -6.03
CA MET A 304 -11.29 -6.51 -5.06
C MET A 304 -11.72 -7.42 -3.91
N ASP A 305 -11.58 -8.73 -4.05
CA ASP A 305 -12.20 -9.71 -3.16
C ASP A 305 -11.42 -9.91 -1.86
N LEU A 306 -10.11 -9.61 -1.83
CA LEU A 306 -9.28 -9.79 -0.63
C LEU A 306 -9.12 -8.53 0.23
N LEU A 307 -9.37 -7.34 -0.30
CA LEU A 307 -9.22 -6.11 0.49
C LEU A 307 -10.43 -5.87 1.42
N LYS A 308 -11.64 -6.20 0.95
CA LYS A 308 -12.87 -6.12 1.75
C LYS A 308 -12.78 -6.91 3.06
N PRO A 309 -12.37 -8.20 3.07
CA PRO A 309 -12.25 -8.93 4.32
C PRO A 309 -11.18 -8.34 5.23
N ALA A 310 -10.06 -7.82 4.68
CA ALA A 310 -9.05 -7.16 5.50
C ALA A 310 -9.63 -5.93 6.23
N ALA A 311 -10.34 -5.04 5.53
CA ALA A 311 -10.97 -3.86 6.13
C ALA A 311 -12.05 -4.23 7.15
N VAL A 312 -12.86 -5.26 6.87
CA VAL A 312 -13.88 -5.77 7.81
C VAL A 312 -13.23 -6.37 9.06
N CYS A 313 -12.13 -7.12 8.92
CA CYS A 313 -11.39 -7.66 10.06
C CYS A 313 -10.75 -6.55 10.90
N ILE A 314 -10.21 -5.50 10.28
CA ILE A 314 -9.69 -4.31 10.99
C ILE A 314 -10.81 -3.64 11.79
N ALA A 315 -11.96 -3.38 11.16
CA ALA A 315 -13.12 -2.81 11.86
C ALA A 315 -13.64 -3.72 12.99
N GLY A 316 -13.64 -5.03 12.76
CA GLY A 316 -13.98 -6.03 13.78
C GLY A 316 -13.03 -5.98 14.97
N LEU A 317 -11.71 -5.92 14.73
CA LEU A 317 -10.72 -5.74 15.78
C LEU A 317 -10.93 -4.43 16.56
N ALA A 318 -11.24 -3.35 15.85
CA ALA A 318 -11.56 -2.04 16.44
C ALA A 318 -12.75 -2.10 17.40
N ALA A 319 -13.75 -2.94 17.12
CA ALA A 319 -14.91 -3.11 18.00
C ALA A 319 -14.59 -4.06 19.16
N VAL A 320 -13.96 -5.20 18.88
CA VAL A 320 -13.72 -6.26 19.87
C VAL A 320 -12.71 -5.82 20.93
N GLY A 321 -11.64 -5.11 20.57
CA GLY A 321 -10.60 -4.69 21.51
C GLY A 321 -11.14 -3.84 22.67
N PRO A 322 -11.80 -2.69 22.40
CA PRO A 322 -12.41 -1.86 23.44
C PRO A 322 -13.54 -2.54 24.21
N LEU A 323 -14.35 -3.37 23.55
CA LEU A 323 -15.38 -4.16 24.25
C LEU A 323 -14.78 -5.15 25.24
N PHE A 324 -13.69 -5.82 24.85
CA PHE A 324 -12.94 -6.71 25.73
C PHE A 324 -12.32 -5.94 26.90
N ALA A 325 -11.67 -4.80 26.65
CA ALA A 325 -11.12 -3.95 27.71
C ALA A 325 -12.20 -3.43 28.68
N GLY A 326 -13.36 -3.05 28.15
CA GLY A 326 -14.53 -2.66 28.94
C GLY A 326 -15.08 -3.81 29.77
N PHE A 327 -15.14 -5.02 29.21
CA PHE A 327 -15.57 -6.23 29.93
C PHE A 327 -14.64 -6.57 31.10
N LEU A 328 -13.32 -6.43 30.92
CA LEU A 328 -12.34 -6.64 31.99
C LEU A 328 -12.56 -5.72 33.20
N THR A 329 -13.18 -4.55 33.00
CA THR A 329 -13.49 -3.64 34.13
C THR A 329 -14.57 -4.17 35.06
N ARG A 330 -15.32 -5.19 34.64
CA ARG A 330 -16.41 -5.81 35.39
C ARG A 330 -16.06 -7.17 35.98
N MET A 331 -14.90 -7.72 35.65
CA MET A 331 -14.47 -9.01 36.21
C MET A 331 -14.01 -8.83 37.66
N SER A 332 -14.24 -9.86 38.49
CA SER A 332 -13.84 -9.82 39.91
C SER A 332 -12.32 -9.77 40.02
N GLU A 333 -11.83 -9.17 41.10
CA GLU A 333 -10.41 -9.00 41.40
C GLU A 333 -9.65 -10.34 41.43
N ASP A 334 -10.34 -11.47 41.62
CA ASP A 334 -9.75 -12.80 41.69
C ASP A 334 -9.12 -13.29 40.37
N PHE A 335 -9.45 -12.68 39.23
CA PHE A 335 -8.95 -13.16 37.92
C PHE A 335 -7.43 -13.07 37.79
N ALA A 336 -6.76 -12.19 38.54
CA ALA A 336 -5.30 -12.09 38.49
C ALA A 336 -4.62 -13.13 39.38
N ALA A 337 -5.31 -13.62 40.42
CA ALA A 337 -4.82 -14.68 41.27
C ALA A 337 -4.92 -16.04 40.56
N GLU A 338 -6.05 -16.29 39.89
CA GLU A 338 -6.28 -17.49 39.08
C GLU A 338 -6.67 -17.08 37.65
N PRO A 339 -5.71 -16.99 36.70
CA PRO A 339 -5.99 -16.54 35.35
C PRO A 339 -6.99 -17.46 34.64
N ASP A 340 -8.21 -16.97 34.42
CA ASP A 340 -9.20 -17.66 33.62
C ASP A 340 -8.68 -17.80 32.18
N TRP A 341 -8.55 -19.04 31.72
CA TRP A 341 -8.09 -19.38 30.37
C TRP A 341 -8.91 -18.66 29.28
N ARG A 342 -10.18 -18.31 29.55
CA ARG A 342 -11.04 -17.58 28.61
C ARG A 342 -10.53 -16.16 28.37
N VAL A 343 -10.12 -15.47 29.43
CA VAL A 343 -9.56 -14.12 29.37
C VAL A 343 -8.24 -14.16 28.61
N LEU A 344 -7.41 -15.16 28.91
CA LEU A 344 -6.15 -15.40 28.22
C LEU A 344 -6.37 -15.63 26.72
N VAL A 345 -7.26 -16.54 26.34
CA VAL A 345 -7.55 -16.83 24.92
C VAL A 345 -8.08 -15.58 24.21
N ALA A 346 -8.95 -14.81 24.85
CA ALA A 346 -9.45 -13.55 24.28
C ALA A 346 -8.33 -12.52 24.09
N ALA A 347 -7.42 -12.36 25.06
CA ALA A 347 -6.27 -11.48 24.97
C ALA A 347 -5.30 -11.92 23.85
N LEU A 348 -5.00 -13.22 23.74
CA LEU A 348 -4.14 -13.76 22.67
C LEU A 348 -4.77 -13.62 21.28
N LEU A 349 -6.08 -13.87 21.17
CA LEU A 349 -6.79 -13.73 19.90
C LEU A 349 -6.76 -12.27 19.42
N THR A 350 -7.08 -11.33 20.31
CA THR A 350 -7.15 -9.89 19.98
C THR A 350 -5.78 -9.24 19.86
N GLY A 351 -4.81 -9.63 20.68
CA GLY A 351 -3.47 -9.04 20.71
C GLY A 351 -2.47 -9.62 19.70
N LEU A 352 -2.62 -10.89 19.30
CA LEU A 352 -1.66 -11.57 18.42
C LEU A 352 -2.33 -12.17 17.18
N VAL A 353 -3.30 -13.07 17.34
CA VAL A 353 -3.80 -13.89 16.22
C VAL A 353 -4.53 -13.04 15.17
N PHE A 354 -5.46 -12.18 15.59
CA PHE A 354 -6.18 -11.30 14.67
C PHE A 354 -5.24 -10.31 13.95
N PRO A 355 -4.35 -9.58 14.63
CA PRO A 355 -3.37 -8.71 13.97
C PRO A 355 -2.49 -9.43 12.93
N VAL A 356 -2.02 -10.65 13.25
CA VAL A 356 -1.21 -11.45 12.31
C VAL A 356 -2.05 -11.90 11.11
N MET A 357 -3.28 -12.38 11.34
CA MET A 357 -4.19 -12.73 10.24
C MET A 357 -4.49 -11.52 9.34
N ILE A 358 -4.78 -10.36 9.92
CA ILE A 358 -5.04 -9.13 9.17
C ILE A 358 -3.81 -8.74 8.35
N SER A 359 -2.61 -8.83 8.92
CA SER A 359 -1.35 -8.56 8.23
C SER A 359 -1.14 -9.50 7.04
N ILE A 360 -1.47 -10.79 7.20
CA ILE A 360 -1.44 -11.77 6.11
C ILE A 360 -2.48 -11.39 5.04
N LEU A 361 -3.72 -11.06 5.41
CA LEU A 361 -4.75 -10.63 4.46
C LEU A 361 -4.32 -9.38 3.67
N ILE A 362 -3.73 -8.39 4.33
CA ILE A 362 -3.15 -7.20 3.69
C ILE A 362 -2.07 -7.62 2.70
N SER A 363 -1.14 -8.50 3.09
CA SER A 363 -0.09 -9.02 2.20
C SER A 363 -0.66 -9.74 0.96
N LEU A 364 -1.79 -10.44 1.12
CA LEU A 364 -2.47 -11.16 0.06
C LEU A 364 -3.35 -10.25 -0.82
N SER A 365 -3.74 -9.08 -0.35
CA SER A 365 -4.49 -8.08 -1.12
C SER A 365 -3.61 -7.24 -2.06
N VAL A 366 -2.28 -7.38 -1.97
CA VAL A 366 -1.34 -6.67 -2.86
C VAL A 366 -1.67 -7.00 -4.32
N PRO A 367 -1.85 -5.98 -5.19
CA PRO A 367 -2.26 -6.19 -6.55
C PRO A 367 -1.33 -7.13 -7.33
N SER A 368 -1.92 -8.11 -7.99
CA SER A 368 -1.23 -9.03 -8.89
C SER A 368 -1.49 -8.60 -10.33
N PRO A 369 -0.48 -8.63 -11.23
CA PRO A 369 -0.74 -8.51 -12.65
C PRO A 369 -1.55 -9.74 -13.10
N GLY A 370 -2.88 -9.58 -13.12
CA GLY A 370 -3.81 -10.62 -13.54
C GLY A 370 -3.58 -11.00 -15.01
N PRO A 371 -3.63 -12.29 -15.36
CA PRO A 371 -3.56 -12.70 -16.76
C PRO A 371 -4.72 -12.07 -17.52
N ARG A 372 -4.40 -11.41 -18.63
CA ARG A 372 -5.30 -10.64 -19.53
C ARG A 372 -6.39 -11.48 -20.23
N LYS A 373 -6.78 -12.63 -19.68
CA LYS A 373 -7.67 -13.61 -20.30
C LYS A 373 -9.08 -13.06 -20.55
N HIS A 374 -9.59 -12.17 -19.69
CA HIS A 374 -10.96 -11.68 -19.85
C HIS A 374 -11.14 -10.67 -20.99
N ARG A 375 -10.12 -9.86 -21.30
CA ARG A 375 -10.23 -8.87 -22.39
C ARG A 375 -10.09 -9.50 -23.78
N LEU A 376 -9.32 -10.58 -23.90
CA LEU A 376 -9.24 -11.32 -25.16
C LEU A 376 -10.57 -12.01 -25.49
N ARG A 377 -11.28 -12.55 -24.49
CA ARG A 377 -12.59 -13.19 -24.70
C ARG A 377 -13.65 -12.17 -25.16
N ASN A 378 -13.65 -10.96 -24.62
CA ASN A 378 -14.57 -9.90 -25.06
C ASN A 378 -14.19 -9.29 -26.41
N LEU A 379 -12.91 -9.28 -26.79
CA LEU A 379 -12.48 -8.86 -28.12
C LEU A 379 -12.77 -9.93 -29.18
N LEU A 380 -12.66 -11.21 -28.84
CA LEU A 380 -13.06 -12.33 -29.70
C LEU A 380 -14.58 -12.33 -29.92
N HIS A 381 -15.38 -12.14 -28.87
CA HIS A 381 -16.84 -12.04 -29.03
C HIS A 381 -17.32 -10.82 -29.82
N ARG A 382 -16.52 -9.75 -29.91
CA ARG A 382 -16.85 -8.58 -30.73
C ARG A 382 -16.52 -8.76 -32.22
N HIS A 383 -15.80 -9.82 -32.59
CA HIS A 383 -15.47 -10.12 -33.98
C HIS A 383 -16.44 -11.13 -34.62
N ASP A 384 -17.28 -11.78 -33.81
CA ASP A 384 -18.32 -12.73 -34.25
C ASP A 384 -19.72 -12.08 -34.37
N GLN A 385 -19.82 -10.77 -34.18
CA GLN A 385 -21.01 -9.95 -34.49
C GLN A 385 -20.66 -8.97 -35.60
#